data_AF-A0A3L0VXE6-F1
#
_entry.id   AF-A0A3L0VXE6-F1
#
_cell.length_a   1.000
_cell.length_b   1.000
_cell.length_c   1.000
_cell.angle_alpha   90.00
_cell.angle_beta   90.00
_cell.angle_gamma   90.00
#
_symmetry.space_group_name_H-M   'P 1'
#
loop_
_entity.id
_entity.type
_entity.pdbx_description
1 polymer ?
#
loop_
_entity_poly.entity_id
_entity_poly.type
_entity_poly.pdbx_seq_one_letter_code
_entity_poly.pdbx_strand_id
1 'polypeptide(L)'
;MRYDVSVRPDIYIVGQNITKAEAHAMKVAKGGPRLVRVAHGIYFSLRTRETDPQPEQDAEVNSLFSLYGLRIANHLLPDSGLTHSTAYYRTPVDGRIFVGGAYSYRKVIAERFGKTDLGIIQSGITSWFFDKARDKESVRLLLSDSDLFSATPFRDALGDYKIPVQTKEMILLTQYESIKHNQDKLLRKQEIDQLTSDLIRQYGGTVPMLDRIRQIATKVSKTNEYERLLKTILSTKP
;
A
#
# COMPACT_ATOMS: atom_id res chain seq x y z
N MET A 1 32.80 28.62 16.01
CA MET A 1 32.17 27.29 15.86
C MET A 1 30.69 27.50 15.62
N ARG A 2 30.23 27.32 14.38
CA ARG A 2 28.79 27.24 14.09
C ARG A 2 28.37 25.81 14.44
N TYR A 3 27.42 25.67 15.35
CA TYR A 3 26.82 24.37 15.61
C TYR A 3 26.11 23.91 14.34
N ASP A 4 26.51 22.75 13.85
CA ASP A 4 25.83 22.01 12.81
C ASP A 4 24.45 21.65 13.35
N VAL A 5 23.41 22.34 12.87
CA VAL A 5 22.03 22.03 13.25
C VAL A 5 21.68 20.77 12.47
N SER A 6 22.04 19.61 13.02
CA SER A 6 21.61 18.32 12.50
C SER A 6 20.09 18.35 12.41
N VAL A 7 19.55 18.52 11.20
CA VAL A 7 18.13 18.50 10.93
C VAL A 7 17.68 17.06 11.14
N ARG A 8 17.00 16.82 12.26
CA ARG A 8 16.45 15.49 12.56
C ARG A 8 15.18 15.34 11.74
N PRO A 9 15.05 14.32 10.88
CA PRO A 9 13.77 14.04 10.25
C PRO A 9 12.75 13.72 11.34
N ASP A 10 11.68 14.50 11.43
CA ASP A 10 10.60 14.24 12.38
C ASP A 10 9.75 13.08 11.83
N ILE A 11 9.80 11.94 12.52
CA ILE A 11 8.94 10.78 12.25
C ILE A 11 7.70 10.90 13.12
N TYR A 12 6.54 11.09 12.49
CA TYR A 12 5.25 11.14 13.19
C TYR A 12 4.55 9.79 13.09
N ILE A 13 4.34 9.13 14.23
CA ILE A 13 3.42 7.99 14.37
C ILE A 13 2.11 8.55 14.89
N VAL A 14 1.06 8.51 14.08
CA VAL A 14 -0.23 9.08 14.48
C VAL A 14 -1.25 8.02 14.79
N GLY A 15 -1.79 8.02 16.01
CA GLY A 15 -2.88 7.12 16.43
C GLY A 15 -4.21 7.36 15.70
N GLN A 16 -5.18 6.47 15.93
CA GLN A 16 -6.54 6.64 15.40
C GLN A 16 -7.30 7.67 16.26
N ASN A 17 -7.61 8.83 15.69
CA ASN A 17 -8.22 9.92 16.45
C ASN A 17 -9.74 10.11 16.24
N ILE A 18 -10.34 9.59 15.16
CA ILE A 18 -11.80 9.63 14.85
C ILE A 18 -12.23 8.44 13.98
N THR A 19 -13.52 8.13 13.80
CA THR A 19 -14.07 7.09 12.88
C THR A 19 -14.32 7.60 11.44
N LYS A 20 -14.50 6.70 10.46
CA LYS A 20 -14.84 7.05 9.06
C LYS A 20 -16.20 7.75 8.96
N ALA A 21 -17.16 7.31 9.78
CA ALA A 21 -18.51 7.88 9.83
C ALA A 21 -18.48 9.32 10.36
N GLU A 22 -17.72 9.58 11.44
CA GLU A 22 -17.49 10.93 11.97
C GLU A 22 -16.85 11.84 10.93
N ALA A 23 -15.83 11.36 10.21
CA ALA A 23 -15.18 12.12 9.15
C ALA A 23 -16.13 12.45 7.98
N HIS A 24 -17.10 11.59 7.69
CA HIS A 24 -18.11 11.83 6.66
C HIS A 24 -19.16 12.85 7.12
N ALA A 25 -19.68 12.69 8.34
CA ALA A 25 -20.66 13.60 8.94
C ALA A 25 -20.11 15.04 9.03
N MET A 26 -18.85 15.20 9.43
CA MET A 26 -18.19 16.50 9.55
C MET A 26 -17.94 17.19 8.19
N LYS A 27 -17.72 16.42 7.12
CA LYS A 27 -17.55 16.95 5.76
C LYS A 27 -18.85 17.56 5.22
N VAL A 28 -19.97 16.89 5.46
CA VAL A 28 -21.30 17.31 4.97
C VAL A 28 -21.81 18.53 5.74
N ALA A 29 -21.50 18.63 7.04
CA ALA A 29 -22.09 19.65 7.92
C ALA A 29 -21.50 21.07 7.81
N LYS A 30 -20.30 21.29 7.23
CA LYS A 30 -19.56 22.57 7.41
C LYS A 30 -19.21 23.38 6.16
N GLY A 31 -19.69 23.03 4.96
CA GLY A 31 -19.72 23.92 3.80
C GLY A 31 -18.40 24.61 3.33
N GLY A 32 -17.22 24.29 3.86
CA GLY A 32 -15.97 25.01 3.57
C GLY A 32 -14.69 24.16 3.71
N PRO A 33 -13.52 24.64 3.23
CA PRO A 33 -12.22 23.96 3.42
C PRO A 33 -11.65 24.33 4.80
N ARG A 34 -10.76 23.62 5.48
CA ARG A 34 -10.04 22.34 5.32
C ARG A 34 -9.41 22.06 6.70
N LEU A 35 -9.76 20.99 7.40
CA LEU A 35 -8.99 20.49 8.54
C LEU A 35 -8.74 18.98 8.31
N VAL A 36 -7.56 18.64 7.78
CA VAL A 36 -6.31 18.22 8.47
C VAL A 36 -6.52 16.89 9.18
N ARG A 37 -6.48 15.83 8.36
CA ARG A 37 -6.58 14.46 8.81
C ARG A 37 -5.19 13.86 8.92
N VAL A 38 -4.89 13.28 10.07
CA VAL A 38 -3.87 12.25 10.19
C VAL A 38 -4.52 11.07 10.90
N ALA A 39 -4.46 9.90 10.28
CA ALA A 39 -5.06 8.69 10.81
C ALA A 39 -4.13 7.53 10.49
N HIS A 40 -3.59 6.89 11.53
CA HIS A 40 -2.74 5.70 11.49
C HIS A 40 -1.82 5.60 10.26
N GLY A 41 -0.67 6.25 10.36
CA GLY A 41 0.37 6.20 9.35
C GLY A 41 1.70 6.64 9.96
N ILE A 42 2.78 6.28 9.29
CA ILE A 42 4.12 6.73 9.62
C ILE A 42 4.48 7.77 8.57
N TYR A 43 4.69 8.99 9.02
CA TYR A 43 4.96 10.13 8.16
C TYR A 43 6.38 10.64 8.43
N PHE A 44 7.12 10.90 7.36
CA PHE A 44 8.39 11.59 7.41
C PHE A 44 8.12 13.02 6.96
N SER A 45 8.13 13.96 7.89
CA SER A 45 7.90 15.36 7.55
C SER A 45 9.17 15.95 6.93
N LEU A 46 9.02 16.56 5.75
CA LEU A 46 10.07 17.38 5.14
C LEU A 46 10.09 18.82 5.69
N ARG A 47 9.20 19.15 6.64
CA ARG A 47 9.09 20.50 7.20
C ARG A 47 9.34 20.50 8.69
N THR A 48 10.54 20.90 9.09
CA THR A 48 10.74 21.49 10.42
C THR A 48 10.21 22.93 10.39
N ARG A 49 8.90 23.11 10.62
CA ARG A 49 8.23 24.41 10.82
C ARG A 49 8.34 25.44 9.67
N GLU A 50 7.22 25.71 9.01
CA GLU A 50 6.87 27.00 8.37
C GLU A 50 7.86 27.68 7.40
N THR A 51 8.86 26.97 6.85
CA THR A 51 9.82 27.56 5.90
C THR A 51 9.76 26.87 4.54
N ASP A 52 10.18 27.62 3.51
CA ASP A 52 10.16 27.25 2.09
C ASP A 52 10.77 25.87 1.80
N PRO A 53 10.34 25.17 0.73
CA PRO A 53 10.90 23.88 0.34
C PRO A 53 12.43 23.92 0.25
N GLN A 54 13.12 22.95 0.86
CA GLN A 54 14.57 22.80 0.80
C GLN A 54 14.91 21.54 -0.02
N PRO A 55 15.22 21.67 -1.32
CA PRO A 55 15.32 20.53 -2.24
C PRO A 55 16.34 19.45 -1.82
N GLU A 56 17.45 19.85 -1.18
CA GLU A 56 18.49 18.94 -0.72
C GLU A 56 18.01 18.09 0.48
N GLN A 57 17.29 18.69 1.42
CA GLN A 57 16.70 17.97 2.56
C GLN A 57 15.55 17.07 2.09
N ASP A 58 14.75 17.55 1.15
CA ASP A 58 13.69 16.73 0.55
C ASP A 58 14.28 15.48 -0.12
N ALA A 59 15.41 15.63 -0.81
CA ALA A 59 16.13 14.51 -1.42
C ALA A 59 16.72 13.54 -0.38
N GLU A 60 17.27 14.05 0.72
CA GLU A 60 17.82 13.22 1.80
C GLU A 60 16.74 12.36 2.46
N VAL A 61 15.59 12.96 2.82
CA VAL A 61 14.50 12.22 3.44
C VAL A 61 13.84 11.25 2.46
N ASN A 62 13.73 11.61 1.17
CA ASN A 62 13.33 10.68 0.11
C ASN A 62 14.26 9.47 0.03
N SER A 63 15.57 9.69 0.15
CA SER A 63 16.57 8.63 0.17
C SER A 63 16.41 7.73 1.40
N LEU A 64 16.26 8.31 2.60
CA LEU A 64 16.04 7.57 3.84
C LEU A 64 14.77 6.73 3.80
N PHE A 65 13.68 7.27 3.26
CA PHE A 65 12.43 6.54 3.09
C PHE A 65 12.54 5.41 2.06
N SER A 66 13.24 5.66 0.95
CA SER A 66 13.49 4.63 -0.07
C SER A 66 14.32 3.48 0.50
N LEU A 67 15.29 3.79 1.36
CA LEU A 67 16.20 2.82 1.95
C LEU A 67 15.56 2.03 3.12
N TYR A 68 14.90 2.73 4.05
CA TYR A 68 14.44 2.14 5.32
C TYR A 68 12.93 2.05 5.45
N GLY A 69 12.15 2.64 4.55
CA GLY A 69 10.70 2.72 4.69
C GLY A 69 10.04 1.34 4.80
N LEU A 70 10.51 0.33 4.06
CA LEU A 70 9.97 -1.03 4.16
C LEU A 70 10.29 -1.67 5.52
N ARG A 71 11.51 -1.49 6.04
CA ARG A 71 11.89 -1.97 7.39
C ARG A 71 11.04 -1.30 8.46
N ILE A 72 10.85 0.00 8.35
CA ILE A 72 10.05 0.79 9.30
C ILE A 72 8.58 0.32 9.25
N ALA A 73 8.04 0.08 8.06
CA ALA A 73 6.70 -0.49 7.89
C ALA A 73 6.61 -1.88 8.54
N ASN A 74 7.59 -2.76 8.32
CA ASN A 74 7.61 -4.10 8.91
C ASN A 74 7.68 -4.08 10.45
N HIS A 75 8.49 -3.17 11.00
CA HIS A 75 8.66 -3.06 12.45
C HIS A 75 7.40 -2.52 13.13
N LEU A 76 6.78 -1.49 12.55
CA LEU A 76 5.64 -0.80 13.14
C LEU A 76 4.30 -1.46 12.81
N LEU A 77 4.23 -2.27 11.75
CA LEU A 77 3.03 -2.99 11.30
C LEU A 77 3.34 -4.49 11.10
N PRO A 78 3.70 -5.22 12.16
CA PRO A 78 4.14 -6.62 12.06
C PRO A 78 3.05 -7.58 11.58
N ASP A 79 1.77 -7.25 11.78
CA ASP A 79 0.63 -8.03 11.28
C ASP A 79 0.13 -7.46 9.94
N SER A 80 1.07 -7.18 9.00
CA SER A 80 0.77 -6.69 7.65
C SER A 80 1.72 -7.25 6.59
N GLY A 81 1.29 -7.20 5.32
CA GLY A 81 2.10 -7.56 4.15
C GLY A 81 2.08 -6.46 3.09
N LEU A 82 3.08 -6.45 2.21
CA LEU A 82 3.16 -5.53 1.07
C LEU A 82 2.12 -5.89 0.01
N THR A 83 1.60 -4.87 -0.66
CA THR A 83 0.43 -4.98 -1.53
C THR A 83 0.52 -4.06 -2.74
N HIS A 84 -0.35 -4.27 -3.73
CA HIS A 84 -0.49 -3.40 -4.91
C HIS A 84 0.87 -3.12 -5.58
N SER A 85 1.15 -1.88 -5.97
CA SER A 85 2.40 -1.47 -6.60
C SER A 85 3.63 -1.71 -5.70
N THR A 86 3.54 -1.48 -4.38
CA THR A 86 4.66 -1.78 -3.47
C THR A 86 5.01 -3.27 -3.44
N ALA A 87 4.02 -4.18 -3.55
CA ALA A 87 4.30 -5.61 -3.68
C ALA A 87 4.95 -5.96 -5.02
N TYR A 88 4.52 -5.31 -6.09
CA TYR A 88 5.05 -5.53 -7.43
C TYR A 88 6.51 -5.09 -7.53
N TYR A 89 6.82 -3.83 -7.19
CA TYR A 89 8.18 -3.30 -7.30
C TYR A 89 9.08 -3.66 -6.12
N ARG A 90 8.50 -4.09 -4.99
CA ARG A 90 9.23 -4.41 -3.75
C ARG A 90 10.05 -3.23 -3.22
N THR A 91 9.54 -2.03 -3.42
CA THR A 91 10.13 -0.75 -3.01
C THR A 91 9.02 0.25 -2.75
N PRO A 92 9.26 1.33 -2.00
CA PRO A 92 8.31 2.44 -1.93
C PRO A 92 8.03 3.03 -3.32
N VAL A 93 6.80 3.48 -3.56
CA VAL A 93 6.30 3.99 -4.85
C VAL A 93 5.66 5.36 -4.64
N ASP A 94 6.09 6.38 -5.38
CA ASP A 94 5.56 7.74 -5.30
C ASP A 94 5.49 8.28 -3.86
N GLY A 95 6.51 7.96 -3.06
CA GLY A 95 6.61 8.34 -1.66
C GLY A 95 5.70 7.55 -0.71
N ARG A 96 5.29 6.34 -1.12
CA ARG A 96 4.28 5.53 -0.43
C ARG A 96 4.67 4.08 -0.29
N ILE A 97 4.22 3.45 0.79
CA ILE A 97 4.36 2.02 1.04
C ILE A 97 3.00 1.42 1.32
N PHE A 98 2.53 0.61 0.38
CA PHE A 98 1.21 0.01 0.38
C PHE A 98 1.19 -1.31 1.15
N VAL A 99 0.72 -1.28 2.39
CA VAL A 99 0.57 -2.47 3.26
C VAL A 99 -0.87 -2.79 3.61
N GLY A 100 -1.22 -4.08 3.67
CA GLY A 100 -2.53 -4.60 4.06
C GLY A 100 -2.42 -5.61 5.20
N GLY A 101 -3.37 -5.60 6.13
CA GLY A 101 -3.32 -6.41 7.36
C GLY A 101 -4.40 -6.00 8.35
N ALA A 102 -4.18 -6.25 9.64
CA ALA A 102 -5.12 -5.95 10.73
C ALA A 102 -5.40 -4.44 10.98
N TYR A 103 -4.85 -3.56 10.15
CA TYR A 103 -4.85 -2.11 10.38
C TYR A 103 -5.85 -1.41 9.45
N SER A 104 -6.71 -0.58 10.02
CA SER A 104 -7.80 0.05 9.27
C SER A 104 -7.31 1.17 8.33
N TYR A 105 -7.54 1.01 7.02
CA TYR A 105 -7.23 1.99 5.96
C TYR A 105 -7.88 3.35 6.23
N ARG A 106 -7.11 4.45 6.26
CA ARG A 106 -7.68 5.80 6.35
C ARG A 106 -6.95 6.82 5.46
N LYS A 107 -7.67 7.32 4.45
CA LYS A 107 -7.22 8.31 3.48
C LYS A 107 -6.79 9.61 4.16
N VAL A 108 -5.57 10.07 3.85
CA VAL A 108 -5.07 11.41 4.18
C VAL A 108 -5.92 12.46 3.48
N ILE A 109 -6.49 13.38 4.24
CA ILE A 109 -7.07 14.63 3.71
C ILE A 109 -6.52 15.77 4.56
N ALA A 110 -5.31 16.21 4.26
CA ALA A 110 -4.70 17.37 4.88
C ALA A 110 -3.97 18.19 3.83
N GLU A 111 -4.03 19.52 3.98
CA GLU A 111 -3.23 20.48 3.22
C GLU A 111 -1.99 20.95 4.01
N ARG A 112 -1.92 20.63 5.32
CA ARG A 112 -0.83 21.03 6.24
C ARG A 112 0.46 20.25 6.07
N PHE A 113 0.36 19.09 5.45
CA PHE A 113 1.47 18.25 5.06
C PHE A 113 1.68 18.57 3.59
N GLY A 114 2.85 19.09 3.23
CA GLY A 114 3.12 19.52 1.87
C GLY A 114 2.90 18.35 0.90
N LYS A 115 2.95 18.62 -0.40
CA LYS A 115 3.04 17.57 -1.43
C LYS A 115 4.25 16.62 -1.25
N THR A 116 5.06 16.86 -0.23
CA THR A 116 6.35 16.28 0.12
C THR A 116 6.31 15.26 1.25
N ASP A 117 5.16 15.05 1.91
CA ASP A 117 5.11 14.09 3.02
C ASP A 117 5.19 12.63 2.54
N LEU A 118 6.31 11.98 2.85
CA LEU A 118 6.49 10.55 2.64
C LEU A 118 5.71 9.80 3.70
N GLY A 119 4.79 8.96 3.24
CA GLY A 119 3.88 8.23 4.11
C GLY A 119 4.03 6.74 3.90
N ILE A 120 4.11 5.96 4.97
CA ILE A 120 3.69 4.56 4.92
C ILE A 120 2.17 4.59 4.77
N ILE A 121 1.73 4.79 3.52
CA ILE A 121 0.33 4.80 3.16
C ILE A 121 -0.12 3.37 3.14
N GLN A 122 -0.62 2.93 4.30
CA GLN A 122 -1.44 1.74 4.40
C GLN A 122 -2.45 1.79 3.25
N SER A 123 -2.29 0.93 2.25
CA SER A 123 -3.38 0.62 1.35
C SER A 123 -4.09 -0.51 2.01
N GLY A 124 -5.34 -0.31 2.43
CA GLY A 124 -6.20 -1.46 2.61
C GLY A 124 -6.17 -2.24 1.31
N ILE A 125 -5.42 -3.35 1.25
CA ILE A 125 -5.99 -4.58 0.76
C ILE A 125 -7.23 -4.69 1.61
N THR A 126 -8.35 -4.44 0.93
CA THR A 126 -9.70 -4.74 1.37
C THR A 126 -9.84 -4.74 2.88
N SER A 127 -10.25 -3.59 3.43
CA SER A 127 -10.81 -3.59 4.79
C SER A 127 -11.71 -4.81 4.93
N TRP A 128 -12.53 -5.18 3.94
CA TRP A 128 -13.34 -6.41 3.92
C TRP A 128 -12.64 -7.77 4.17
N PHE A 129 -11.40 -7.98 3.74
CA PHE A 129 -10.69 -9.26 3.89
C PHE A 129 -10.17 -9.42 5.32
N PHE A 130 -9.63 -8.34 5.89
CA PHE A 130 -9.17 -8.31 7.27
C PHE A 130 -10.25 -7.84 8.27
N ASP A 131 -11.34 -7.23 7.82
CA ASP A 131 -12.55 -6.88 8.62
C ASP A 131 -13.30 -8.17 8.99
N LYS A 132 -13.17 -9.23 8.16
CA LYS A 132 -13.62 -10.59 8.49
C LYS A 132 -12.64 -11.31 9.43
N ALA A 133 -11.35 -11.00 9.35
CA ALA A 133 -10.35 -11.42 10.33
C ALA A 133 -10.49 -10.55 11.58
N ARG A 134 -11.53 -10.83 12.38
CA ARG A 134 -11.90 -10.06 13.57
C ARG A 134 -10.82 -10.07 14.67
N ASP A 135 -9.80 -10.90 14.51
CA ASP A 135 -8.71 -11.12 15.46
C ASP A 135 -7.34 -11.22 14.74
N LYS A 136 -6.26 -11.01 15.51
CA LYS A 136 -4.88 -11.01 15.00
C LYS A 136 -4.43 -12.36 14.44
N GLU A 137 -4.97 -13.47 14.93
CA GLU A 137 -4.56 -14.80 14.51
C GLU A 137 -5.06 -15.08 13.09
N SER A 138 -6.31 -14.71 12.81
CA SER A 138 -6.88 -14.75 11.46
C SER A 138 -6.03 -13.94 10.46
N VAL A 139 -5.51 -12.78 10.83
CA VAL A 139 -4.60 -11.99 9.98
C VAL A 139 -3.29 -12.72 9.70
N ARG A 140 -2.67 -13.32 10.73
CA ARG A 140 -1.41 -14.06 10.58
C ARG A 140 -1.55 -15.28 9.69
N LEU A 141 -2.63 -16.03 9.85
CA LEU A 141 -2.93 -17.18 8.98
C LEU A 141 -3.00 -16.75 7.52
N LEU A 142 -3.65 -15.63 7.23
CA LEU A 142 -3.74 -15.09 5.86
C LEU A 142 -2.38 -14.62 5.33
N LEU A 143 -1.54 -14.01 6.16
CA LEU A 143 -0.18 -13.58 5.76
C LEU A 143 0.77 -14.77 5.55
N SER A 144 0.48 -15.92 6.16
CA SER A 144 1.23 -17.17 5.97
C SER A 144 0.75 -18.00 4.77
N ASP A 145 -0.37 -17.61 4.16
CA ASP A 145 -0.97 -18.32 3.04
C ASP A 145 -0.18 -18.12 1.75
N SER A 146 0.48 -19.17 1.27
CA SER A 146 1.35 -19.12 0.08
C SER A 146 0.61 -18.79 -1.22
N ASP A 147 -0.71 -18.96 -1.26
CA ASP A 147 -1.51 -18.55 -2.42
C ASP A 147 -1.66 -17.01 -2.49
N LEU A 148 -1.56 -16.35 -1.33
CA LEU A 148 -1.89 -14.94 -1.16
C LEU A 148 -0.64 -14.09 -0.96
N PHE A 149 0.33 -14.59 -0.20
CA PHE A 149 1.57 -13.92 0.14
C PHE A 149 2.77 -14.85 -0.01
N SER A 150 3.88 -14.27 -0.43
CA SER A 150 5.20 -14.88 -0.45
C SER A 150 6.05 -14.30 0.69
N ALA A 151 6.69 -15.16 1.46
CA ALA A 151 7.65 -14.75 2.48
C ALA A 151 8.95 -14.30 1.81
N THR A 152 9.04 -13.01 1.45
CA THR A 152 10.16 -12.48 0.67
C THR A 152 11.23 -11.90 1.59
N PRO A 153 12.51 -12.28 1.43
CA PRO A 153 13.61 -11.65 2.16
C PRO A 153 13.92 -10.27 1.57
N PHE A 154 14.21 -9.32 2.44
CA PHE A 154 14.70 -7.99 2.14
C PHE A 154 16.01 -7.76 2.89
N ARG A 155 16.85 -6.89 2.34
CA ARG A 155 18.13 -6.53 2.92
C ARG A 155 18.37 -5.03 2.79
N ASP A 156 18.79 -4.42 3.88
CA ASP A 156 19.33 -3.06 3.90
C ASP A 156 20.60 -3.01 4.76
N ALA A 157 21.11 -1.82 5.06
CA ALA A 157 22.33 -1.62 5.86
C ALA A 157 22.23 -2.14 7.31
N LEU A 158 21.01 -2.34 7.84
CA LEU A 158 20.75 -2.86 9.18
C LEU A 158 20.56 -4.39 9.20
N GLY A 159 20.73 -5.07 8.05
CA GLY A 159 20.70 -6.53 7.92
C GLY A 159 19.49 -7.06 7.16
N ASP A 160 19.21 -8.35 7.33
CA ASP A 160 18.12 -9.03 6.65
C ASP A 160 16.81 -8.98 7.46
N TYR A 161 15.69 -8.94 6.76
CA TYR A 161 14.35 -9.04 7.33
C TYR A 161 13.39 -9.68 6.33
N LYS A 162 12.23 -10.12 6.80
CA LYS A 162 11.20 -10.72 5.94
C LYS A 162 9.91 -9.91 6.05
N ILE A 163 9.25 -9.71 4.92
CA ILE A 163 7.90 -9.15 4.85
C ILE A 163 7.05 -10.09 3.97
N PRO A 164 5.81 -10.42 4.37
CA PRO A 164 4.85 -11.04 3.45
C PRO A 164 4.58 -10.11 2.26
N VAL A 165 4.70 -10.61 1.03
CA VAL A 165 4.48 -9.82 -0.20
C VAL A 165 3.41 -10.50 -1.03
N GLN A 166 2.37 -9.77 -1.44
CA GLN A 166 1.31 -10.34 -2.29
C GLN A 166 1.88 -11.10 -3.48
N THR A 167 1.28 -12.24 -3.78
CA THR A 167 1.59 -13.03 -4.98
C THR A 167 1.21 -12.27 -6.25
N LYS A 168 1.79 -12.67 -7.40
CA LYS A 168 1.53 -12.03 -8.70
C LYS A 168 0.04 -12.08 -9.06
N GLU A 169 -0.62 -13.17 -8.73
CA GLU A 169 -2.04 -13.43 -8.91
C GLU A 169 -2.88 -12.44 -8.10
N MET A 170 -2.52 -12.26 -6.83
CA MET A 170 -3.18 -11.29 -5.95
C MET A 170 -2.97 -9.85 -6.43
N ILE A 171 -1.75 -9.49 -6.84
CA ILE A 171 -1.45 -8.17 -7.38
C ILE A 171 -2.31 -7.91 -8.62
N LEU A 172 -2.37 -8.85 -9.57
CA LEU A 172 -3.17 -8.72 -10.78
C LEU A 172 -4.66 -8.59 -10.44
N LEU A 173 -5.20 -9.45 -9.56
CA LEU A 173 -6.59 -9.40 -9.14
C LEU A 173 -6.95 -8.06 -8.49
N THR A 174 -6.08 -7.49 -7.66
CA THR A 174 -6.32 -6.20 -7.01
C THR A 174 -6.36 -5.01 -7.98
N GLN A 175 -5.79 -5.13 -9.19
CA GLN A 175 -5.89 -4.06 -10.21
C GLN A 175 -7.35 -3.83 -10.69
N TYR A 176 -8.21 -4.83 -10.52
CA TYR A 176 -9.61 -4.81 -10.98
C TYR A 176 -10.61 -4.46 -9.88
N GLU A 177 -10.14 -4.04 -8.70
CA GLU A 177 -11.01 -3.47 -7.69
C GLU A 177 -11.71 -2.20 -8.21
N SER A 178 -12.89 -1.86 -7.66
CA SER A 178 -13.59 -0.63 -8.04
C SER A 178 -12.86 0.59 -7.47
N ILE A 179 -11.85 1.10 -8.18
CA ILE A 179 -11.00 2.18 -7.67
C ILE A 179 -11.16 3.47 -8.49
N LYS A 180 -12.35 4.09 -8.43
CA LYS A 180 -12.53 5.48 -8.92
C LYS A 180 -11.70 6.53 -8.16
N HIS A 181 -10.95 6.14 -7.12
CA HIS A 181 -10.39 7.10 -6.14
C HIS A 181 -8.93 6.87 -5.68
N ASN A 182 -8.19 5.86 -6.15
CA ASN A 182 -6.79 5.60 -5.76
C ASN A 182 -5.94 5.10 -6.94
N GLN A 183 -5.81 5.90 -8.00
CA GLN A 183 -4.96 5.57 -9.17
C GLN A 183 -3.50 5.27 -8.77
N ASP A 184 -3.01 5.92 -7.73
CA ASP A 184 -1.65 5.76 -7.19
C ASP A 184 -1.30 4.33 -6.74
N LYS A 185 -2.31 3.46 -6.55
CA LYS A 185 -2.11 2.03 -6.19
C LYS A 185 -2.01 1.13 -7.42
N LEU A 186 -2.46 1.62 -8.57
CA LEU A 186 -2.59 0.83 -9.78
C LEU A 186 -1.25 0.81 -10.52
N LEU A 187 -0.97 -0.35 -11.11
CA LEU A 187 0.11 -0.50 -12.08
C LEU A 187 -0.28 0.20 -13.38
N ARG A 188 0.72 0.68 -14.11
CA ARG A 188 0.54 1.19 -15.47
C ARG A 188 0.16 0.02 -16.38
N LYS A 189 -0.52 0.32 -17.49
CA LYS A 189 -0.97 -0.70 -18.44
C LYS A 189 0.16 -1.67 -18.87
N GLN A 190 1.33 -1.13 -19.19
CA GLN A 190 2.50 -1.94 -19.60
C GLN A 190 2.93 -2.95 -18.52
N GLU A 191 2.83 -2.57 -17.25
CA GLU A 191 3.21 -3.43 -16.12
C GLU A 191 2.14 -4.49 -15.85
N ILE A 192 0.86 -4.16 -16.07
CA ILE A 192 -0.25 -5.12 -16.05
C ILE A 192 -0.08 -6.14 -17.18
N ASP A 193 0.26 -5.69 -18.39
CA ASP A 193 0.48 -6.56 -19.56
C ASP A 193 1.68 -7.50 -19.31
N GLN A 194 2.76 -6.98 -18.72
CA GLN A 194 3.92 -7.79 -18.33
C GLN A 194 3.57 -8.80 -17.24
N LEU A 195 2.88 -8.37 -16.18
CA LEU A 195 2.45 -9.24 -15.08
C LEU A 195 1.54 -10.37 -15.59
N THR A 196 0.62 -10.04 -16.51
CA THR A 196 -0.27 -11.01 -17.14
C THR A 196 0.51 -12.00 -17.99
N SER A 197 1.47 -11.52 -18.79
CA SER A 197 2.32 -12.37 -19.64
C SER A 197 3.19 -13.33 -18.82
N ASP A 198 3.76 -12.85 -17.71
CA ASP A 198 4.51 -13.66 -16.76
C ASP A 198 3.65 -14.80 -16.18
N LEU A 199 2.43 -14.48 -15.76
CA LEU A 199 1.49 -15.46 -15.20
C LEU A 199 1.03 -16.48 -16.25
N ILE A 200 0.75 -16.05 -17.49
CA ILE A 200 0.45 -16.95 -18.60
C ILE A 200 1.60 -17.94 -18.81
N ARG A 201 2.84 -17.45 -18.79
CA ARG A 201 4.03 -18.30 -18.93
C ARG A 201 4.19 -19.26 -17.76
N GLN A 202 4.02 -18.77 -16.53
CA GLN A 202 4.13 -19.56 -15.30
C GLN A 202 3.14 -20.73 -15.26
N TYR A 203 1.91 -20.52 -15.75
CA TYR A 203 0.86 -21.54 -15.74
C TYR A 203 0.69 -22.29 -17.06
N GLY A 204 1.54 -22.03 -18.07
CA GLY A 204 1.49 -22.72 -19.36
C GLY A 204 0.29 -22.36 -20.24
N GLY A 205 -0.34 -21.20 -20.01
CA GLY A 205 -1.44 -20.69 -20.83
C GLY A 205 -2.43 -19.80 -20.10
N THR A 206 -3.30 -19.14 -20.86
CA THR A 206 -4.32 -18.22 -20.33
C THR A 206 -5.38 -18.94 -19.52
N VAL A 207 -5.86 -20.12 -19.97
CA VAL A 207 -6.91 -20.88 -19.26
C VAL A 207 -6.42 -21.37 -17.89
N PRO A 208 -5.27 -22.06 -17.75
CA PRO A 208 -4.76 -22.47 -16.44
C PRO A 208 -4.47 -21.28 -15.50
N MET A 209 -3.97 -20.17 -16.04
CA MET A 209 -3.75 -18.93 -15.28
C MET A 209 -5.07 -18.37 -14.72
N LEU A 210 -6.12 -18.27 -15.55
CA LEU A 210 -7.43 -17.79 -15.12
C LEU A 210 -8.07 -18.73 -14.09
N ASP A 211 -7.94 -20.05 -14.26
CA ASP A 211 -8.43 -21.02 -13.28
C ASP A 211 -7.77 -20.85 -11.92
N ARG A 212 -6.46 -20.60 -11.91
CA ARG A 212 -5.73 -20.33 -10.67
C ARG A 212 -6.17 -19.04 -10.01
N ILE A 213 -6.32 -17.95 -10.78
CA ILE A 213 -6.79 -16.67 -10.24
C ILE A 213 -8.24 -16.81 -9.73
N ARG A 214 -9.09 -17.60 -10.39
CA ARG A 214 -10.45 -17.89 -9.93
C ARG A 214 -10.45 -18.55 -8.55
N GLN A 215 -9.62 -19.57 -8.33
CA GLN A 215 -9.50 -20.23 -7.02
C GLN A 215 -9.11 -19.24 -5.93
N ILE A 216 -8.11 -18.40 -6.20
CA ILE A 216 -7.67 -17.34 -5.28
C ILE A 216 -8.80 -16.34 -5.03
N ALA A 217 -9.47 -15.87 -6.09
CA ALA A 217 -10.58 -14.93 -5.98
C ALA A 217 -11.74 -15.49 -5.15
N THR A 218 -12.09 -16.77 -5.32
CA THR A 218 -13.08 -17.43 -4.47
C THR A 218 -12.63 -17.48 -3.01
N LYS A 219 -11.37 -17.89 -2.76
CA LYS A 219 -10.76 -17.94 -1.42
C LYS A 219 -10.84 -16.61 -0.70
N VAL A 220 -10.60 -15.51 -1.40
CA VAL A 220 -10.62 -14.15 -0.83
C VAL A 220 -11.92 -13.37 -1.06
N SER A 221 -12.98 -14.03 -1.56
CA SER A 221 -14.29 -13.42 -1.85
C SER A 221 -14.23 -12.22 -2.82
N LYS A 222 -13.35 -12.26 -3.84
CA LYS A 222 -13.17 -11.25 -4.89
C LYS A 222 -13.60 -11.74 -6.28
N THR A 223 -14.71 -12.47 -6.33
CA THR A 223 -15.24 -13.01 -7.59
C THR A 223 -15.61 -11.90 -8.59
N ASN A 224 -16.07 -10.74 -8.12
CA ASN A 224 -16.40 -9.60 -8.98
C ASN A 224 -15.16 -8.96 -9.65
N GLU A 225 -14.02 -8.93 -8.95
CA GLU A 225 -12.73 -8.50 -9.51
C GLU A 225 -12.25 -9.50 -10.56
N TYR A 226 -12.41 -10.80 -10.27
CA TYR A 226 -12.11 -11.85 -11.23
C TYR A 226 -12.97 -11.75 -12.50
N GLU A 227 -14.29 -11.52 -12.37
CA GLU A 227 -15.17 -11.33 -13.54
C GLU A 227 -14.77 -10.11 -14.38
N ARG A 228 -14.26 -9.05 -13.76
CA ARG A 228 -13.73 -7.88 -14.46
C ARG A 228 -12.43 -8.21 -15.20
N LEU A 229 -11.49 -8.87 -14.53
CA LEU A 229 -10.25 -9.37 -15.14
C LEU A 229 -10.56 -10.28 -16.34
N LEU A 230 -11.46 -11.24 -16.17
CA LEU A 230 -11.88 -12.20 -17.20
C LEU A 230 -12.42 -11.47 -18.43
N LYS A 231 -13.35 -10.51 -18.23
CA LYS A 231 -13.87 -9.69 -19.33
C LYS A 231 -12.77 -8.93 -20.04
N THR A 232 -11.85 -8.30 -19.30
CA THR A 232 -10.74 -7.55 -19.90
C THR A 232 -9.85 -8.45 -20.75
N ILE A 233 -9.40 -9.59 -20.23
CA ILE A 233 -8.54 -10.54 -20.96
C ILE A 233 -9.26 -11.12 -22.19
N LEU A 234 -10.54 -11.47 -22.07
CA LEU A 234 -11.30 -12.02 -23.19
C LEU A 234 -11.67 -10.98 -24.25
N SER A 235 -11.82 -9.71 -23.85
CA SER A 235 -12.06 -8.58 -24.76
C SER A 235 -10.81 -8.12 -25.49
N THR A 236 -9.62 -8.43 -24.96
CA THR A 236 -8.33 -8.26 -25.64
C THR A 236 -8.00 -9.52 -26.43
N LYS A 237 -8.81 -9.80 -27.48
CA LYS A 237 -8.34 -10.67 -28.56
C LYS A 237 -7.63 -9.81 -29.63
N PRO A 238 -6.57 -10.35 -30.28
CA PRO A 238 -5.84 -9.66 -31.34
C PRO A 238 -6.74 -9.31 -32.53
#